data_AF-A0A3S9N4H3-F1
#
_entry.id   AF-A0A3S9N4H3-F1
#
_cell.length_a   1.000
_cell.length_b   1.000
_cell.length_c   1.000
_cell.angle_alpha   90.00
_cell.angle_beta   90.00
_cell.angle_gamma   90.00
#
_symmetry.space_group_name_H-M   'P 1'
#
loop_
_entity.id
_entity.type
_entity.pdbx_description
1 polymer ?
#
loop_
_entity_poly.entity_id
_entity_poly.type
_entity_poly.pdbx_seq_one_letter_code
_entity_poly.pdbx_strand_id
1 'polypeptide(L)'
;MGRIGSWVLVGCAMAALCACGQLPGQGLTADQVVEKNIAARGGPDAWRKIQTMVWSGHVDSPNAPVRDMPFILAMKRPNKTRFELTVLNQKAVRVFDGREGWKQGASSGASLRPYTPGELTSARDEQVIDGPLVDHDAKGIGVALDGVESLGGHDAYRLAVKLPSGAVRHVWIDSHTFLDVKADRVVRGPAGPITVEVNYSNFKRVDGLQIPMKIESGTAAAATKDTLFIDKVSLNPPLDDAIFARPASPGGRRPVAIDANAWPILPGVGGPTARP
;
A
#
# COMPACT_ATOMS: atom_id res chain seq x y z
N MET A 1 -0.74 74.89 17.46
CA MET A 1 -1.17 74.76 16.05
C MET A 1 0.03 74.41 15.20
N GLY A 2 0.01 73.24 14.55
CA GLY A 2 0.82 72.89 13.38
C GLY A 2 2.32 72.67 13.59
N ARG A 3 2.78 71.42 13.43
CA ARG A 3 3.54 71.00 12.23
C ARG A 3 3.70 69.48 12.17
N ILE A 4 3.46 69.01 10.96
CA ILE A 4 3.40 67.63 10.49
C ILE A 4 4.82 67.13 10.20
N GLY A 5 5.08 65.86 10.51
CA GLY A 5 6.24 65.12 10.04
C GLY A 5 5.92 63.63 9.99
N SER A 6 5.27 63.18 8.91
CA SER A 6 5.40 61.79 8.45
C SER A 6 6.86 61.54 8.05
N TRP A 7 7.31 60.29 8.04
CA TRP A 7 7.96 59.60 6.89
C TRP A 7 8.56 58.27 7.39
N VAL A 8 7.88 57.19 6.99
CA VAL A 8 8.46 55.96 6.41
C VAL A 8 9.19 54.97 7.33
N LEU A 9 8.47 53.88 7.64
CA LEU A 9 9.02 52.56 7.95
C LEU A 9 9.47 51.90 6.64
N VAL A 10 10.78 51.81 6.44
CA VAL A 10 11.47 50.85 5.55
C VAL A 10 12.26 49.98 6.53
N GLY A 11 12.06 48.67 6.66
CA GLY A 11 12.03 47.69 5.59
C GLY A 11 13.37 46.95 5.61
N CYS A 12 13.45 45.85 6.36
CA CYS A 12 14.45 44.80 6.12
C CYS A 12 13.91 43.48 6.68
N ALA A 13 13.13 42.79 5.85
CA ALA A 13 12.78 41.41 6.04
C ALA A 13 14.06 40.57 5.92
N MET A 14 14.58 40.06 7.04
CA MET A 14 15.54 38.96 6.99
C MET A 14 14.79 37.71 6.52
N ALA A 15 14.89 37.43 5.23
CA ALA A 15 14.65 36.11 4.68
C ALA A 15 15.69 35.16 5.29
N ALA A 16 15.29 34.43 6.35
CA ALA A 16 16.02 33.29 6.83
C ALA A 16 15.96 32.20 5.76
N LEU A 17 16.94 32.19 4.85
CA LEU A 17 17.26 31.01 4.06
C LEU A 17 17.66 29.92 5.06
N CYS A 18 16.74 28.99 5.33
CA CYS A 18 17.06 27.69 5.91
C CYS A 18 18.00 26.97 4.93
N ALA A 19 19.29 27.20 5.07
CA ALA A 19 20.30 26.33 4.52
C ALA A 19 20.17 24.98 5.23
N CYS A 20 19.59 23.99 4.56
CA CYS A 20 19.76 22.59 4.93
C CYS A 20 21.26 22.30 4.88
N GLY A 21 21.92 22.36 6.04
CA GLY A 21 23.32 22.02 6.18
C GLY A 21 23.55 20.57 5.79
N GLN A 22 24.18 20.35 4.65
CA GLN A 22 24.82 19.08 4.34
C GLN A 22 26.11 19.00 5.16
N LEU A 23 26.09 18.19 6.22
CA LEU A 23 27.27 17.76 6.95
C LEU A 23 28.14 16.90 6.01
N PRO A 24 29.46 17.10 5.93
CA PRO A 24 30.34 16.22 5.17
C PRO A 24 30.48 14.86 5.88
N GLY A 25 30.25 13.75 5.16
CA GLY A 25 30.25 12.37 5.66
C GLY A 25 28.93 11.61 5.46
N GLN A 26 28.00 12.20 4.72
CA GLN A 26 26.57 11.92 4.75
C GLN A 26 26.13 10.70 3.93
N GLY A 27 25.42 9.78 4.59
CA GLY A 27 24.45 8.91 3.93
C GLY A 27 23.40 9.73 3.16
N LEU A 28 22.60 9.05 2.35
CA LEU A 28 21.58 9.69 1.52
C LEU A 28 20.57 10.48 2.37
N THR A 29 20.06 11.59 1.83
CA THR A 29 18.90 12.32 2.38
C THR A 29 17.61 11.52 2.19
N ALA A 30 16.54 11.87 2.93
CA ALA A 30 15.23 11.23 2.76
C ALA A 30 14.74 11.27 1.29
N ASP A 31 14.82 12.44 0.66
CA ASP A 31 14.40 12.64 -0.74
C ASP A 31 15.22 11.77 -1.70
N GLN A 32 16.53 11.67 -1.50
CA GLN A 32 17.38 10.80 -2.31
C GLN A 32 17.08 9.31 -2.12
N VAL A 33 16.74 8.88 -0.90
CA VAL A 33 16.31 7.49 -0.64
C VAL A 33 14.98 7.22 -1.34
N VAL A 34 14.01 8.14 -1.24
CA VAL A 34 12.70 8.04 -1.90
C VAL A 34 12.85 8.00 -3.42
N GLU A 35 13.62 8.91 -4.01
CA GLU A 35 13.88 8.95 -5.46
C GLU A 35 14.49 7.64 -5.95
N LYS A 36 15.51 7.12 -5.26
CA LYS A 36 16.14 5.85 -5.59
C LYS A 36 15.19 4.67 -5.42
N ASN A 37 14.36 4.66 -4.38
CA ASN A 37 13.34 3.62 -4.20
C ASN A 37 12.34 3.62 -5.36
N ILE A 38 11.78 4.78 -5.71
CA ILE A 38 10.82 4.89 -6.81
C ILE A 38 11.46 4.41 -8.12
N ALA A 39 12.70 4.82 -8.39
CA ALA A 39 13.44 4.36 -9.57
C ALA A 39 13.65 2.84 -9.56
N ALA A 40 14.10 2.27 -8.44
CA ALA A 40 14.33 0.82 -8.29
C ALA A 40 13.05 0.00 -8.44
N ARG A 41 11.90 0.53 -8.00
CA ARG A 41 10.58 -0.10 -8.13
C ARG A 41 10.00 -0.07 -9.54
N GLY A 42 10.60 0.66 -10.48
CA GLY A 42 10.16 0.76 -11.88
C GLY A 42 9.88 2.18 -12.38
N GLY A 43 10.09 3.19 -11.54
CA GLY A 43 9.87 4.60 -11.86
C GLY A 43 8.41 5.05 -11.69
N PRO A 44 8.17 6.36 -11.53
CA PRO A 44 6.85 6.89 -11.18
C PRO A 44 5.82 6.66 -12.30
N ASP A 45 6.22 6.80 -13.57
CA ASP A 45 5.30 6.70 -14.70
C ASP A 45 4.76 5.29 -14.91
N ALA A 46 5.55 4.26 -14.61
CA ALA A 46 5.10 2.88 -14.68
C ALA A 46 4.01 2.61 -13.63
N TRP A 47 4.20 3.08 -12.38
CA TRP A 47 3.22 2.94 -11.30
C TRP A 47 1.94 3.77 -11.52
N ARG A 48 2.05 4.97 -12.11
CA ARG A 48 0.90 5.84 -12.43
C ARG A 48 -0.01 5.24 -13.51
N LYS A 49 0.54 4.46 -14.43
CA LYS A 49 -0.23 3.74 -15.47
C LYS A 49 -1.06 2.58 -14.91
N ILE A 50 -0.79 2.11 -13.70
CA ILE A 50 -1.54 1.02 -13.10
C ILE A 50 -2.80 1.56 -12.40
N GLN A 51 -3.96 1.20 -12.95
CA GLN A 51 -5.28 1.56 -12.43
C GLN A 51 -5.92 0.40 -11.66
N THR A 52 -5.62 -0.84 -12.05
CA THR A 52 -6.08 -2.06 -11.38
C THR A 52 -4.93 -3.06 -11.23
N MET A 53 -4.97 -3.86 -10.17
CA MET A 53 -3.98 -4.91 -9.93
C MET A 53 -4.67 -6.10 -9.25
N VAL A 54 -4.33 -7.32 -9.66
CA VAL A 54 -4.80 -8.56 -9.01
C VAL A 54 -3.61 -9.42 -8.64
N TRP A 55 -3.54 -9.85 -7.39
CA TRP A 55 -2.63 -10.89 -6.92
C TRP A 55 -3.42 -12.15 -6.58
N SER A 56 -2.85 -13.31 -6.88
CA SER A 56 -3.35 -14.60 -6.43
C SER A 56 -2.22 -15.49 -5.98
N GLY A 57 -2.52 -16.33 -5.00
CA GLY A 57 -1.60 -17.35 -4.50
C GLY A 57 -2.17 -18.00 -3.27
N HIS A 58 -1.34 -18.25 -2.26
CA HIS A 58 -1.75 -18.94 -1.04
C HIS A 58 -1.21 -18.27 0.22
N VAL A 59 -1.89 -18.53 1.34
CA VAL A 59 -1.52 -18.06 2.68
C VAL A 59 -1.21 -19.25 3.56
N ASP A 60 -0.06 -19.16 4.21
CA ASP A 60 0.29 -20.00 5.34
C ASP A 60 0.15 -19.18 6.62
N SER A 61 -0.76 -19.60 7.49
CA SER A 61 -0.92 -19.04 8.82
C SER A 61 -0.56 -20.10 9.86
N PRO A 62 0.38 -19.83 10.79
CA PRO A 62 0.77 -20.77 11.83
C PRO A 62 -0.39 -21.30 12.69
N ASN A 63 -1.44 -20.48 12.84
CA ASN A 63 -2.60 -20.80 13.66
C ASN A 63 -3.82 -21.25 12.85
N ALA A 64 -3.68 -21.42 11.53
CA ALA A 64 -4.77 -21.89 10.68
C ALA A 64 -4.96 -23.41 10.75
N PRO A 65 -6.20 -23.90 10.55
CA PRO A 65 -6.49 -25.33 10.56
C PRO A 65 -5.92 -26.08 9.34
N VAL A 66 -5.54 -25.35 8.29
CA VAL A 66 -4.96 -25.89 7.05
C VAL A 66 -3.88 -24.93 6.53
N ARG A 67 -2.93 -25.48 5.78
CA ARG A 67 -1.93 -24.73 5.02
C ARG A 67 -2.42 -24.41 3.61
N ASP A 68 -1.64 -23.63 2.88
CA ASP A 68 -1.84 -23.34 1.46
C ASP A 68 -3.24 -22.78 1.16
N MET A 69 -3.76 -21.90 2.02
CA MET A 69 -5.10 -21.33 1.88
C MET A 69 -5.15 -20.37 0.69
N PRO A 70 -5.90 -20.66 -0.39
CA PRO A 70 -5.87 -19.82 -1.58
C PRO A 70 -6.41 -18.42 -1.30
N PHE A 71 -5.74 -17.40 -1.83
CA PHE A 71 -6.20 -16.02 -1.76
C PHE A 71 -6.27 -15.33 -3.12
N ILE A 72 -7.12 -14.32 -3.18
CA ILE A 72 -7.14 -13.31 -4.26
C ILE A 72 -7.17 -11.93 -3.62
N LEU A 73 -6.29 -11.03 -4.06
CA LEU A 73 -6.29 -9.61 -3.73
C LEU A 73 -6.53 -8.81 -5.01
N ALA A 74 -7.69 -8.16 -5.12
CA ALA A 74 -7.98 -7.19 -6.17
C ALA A 74 -7.85 -5.76 -5.63
N MET A 75 -7.27 -4.88 -6.43
CA MET A 75 -7.00 -3.49 -6.13
C MET A 75 -7.42 -2.61 -7.29
N LYS A 76 -8.02 -1.45 -7.01
CA LYS A 76 -8.40 -0.46 -8.02
C LYS A 76 -8.23 0.96 -7.47
N ARG A 77 -7.68 1.87 -8.27
CA ARG A 77 -7.57 3.29 -7.90
C ARG A 77 -8.97 3.94 -7.75
N PRO A 78 -9.12 4.97 -6.87
CA PRO A 78 -8.06 5.57 -6.06
C PRO A 78 -7.64 4.75 -4.84
N ASN A 79 -8.56 4.02 -4.19
CA ASN A 79 -8.22 3.15 -3.05
C ASN A 79 -9.33 2.10 -2.78
N LYS A 80 -9.62 1.22 -3.74
CA LYS A 80 -10.55 0.10 -3.57
C LYS A 80 -9.78 -1.20 -3.41
N THR A 81 -10.18 -2.05 -2.47
CA THR A 81 -9.58 -3.37 -2.25
C THR A 81 -10.63 -4.44 -2.02
N ARG A 82 -10.31 -5.64 -2.49
CA ARG A 82 -11.02 -6.86 -2.15
C ARG A 82 -10.02 -7.97 -1.93
N PHE A 83 -10.02 -8.50 -0.71
CA PHE A 83 -9.23 -9.67 -0.33
C PHE A 83 -10.17 -10.82 -0.03
N GLU A 84 -9.99 -11.94 -0.72
CA GLU A 84 -10.67 -13.20 -0.47
C GLU A 84 -9.65 -14.23 -0.01
N LEU A 85 -9.99 -14.98 1.04
CA LEU A 85 -9.21 -16.12 1.54
C LEU A 85 -10.13 -17.33 1.65
N THR A 86 -9.72 -18.46 1.09
CA THR A 86 -10.50 -19.70 1.14
C THR A 86 -9.91 -20.64 2.20
N VAL A 87 -10.71 -20.98 3.22
CA VAL A 87 -10.34 -21.89 4.31
C VAL A 87 -11.38 -23.01 4.35
N LEU A 88 -10.95 -24.26 4.17
CA LEU A 88 -11.86 -25.43 4.19
C LEU A 88 -13.12 -25.22 3.31
N ASN A 89 -12.92 -24.70 2.09
CA ASN A 89 -13.98 -24.38 1.13
C ASN A 89 -14.97 -23.27 1.57
N GLN A 90 -14.66 -22.51 2.61
CA GLN A 90 -15.39 -21.32 3.05
C GLN A 90 -14.58 -20.06 2.73
N LYS A 91 -15.24 -18.99 2.29
CA LYS A 91 -14.57 -17.73 1.96
C LYS A 91 -14.64 -16.73 3.12
N ALA A 92 -13.48 -16.30 3.60
CA ALA A 92 -13.33 -15.02 4.28
C ALA A 92 -13.19 -13.92 3.24
N VAL A 93 -13.83 -12.79 3.48
CA VAL A 93 -13.86 -11.66 2.54
C VAL A 93 -13.62 -10.37 3.33
N ARG A 94 -12.77 -9.50 2.80
CA ARG A 94 -12.56 -8.13 3.24
C ARG A 94 -12.65 -7.23 2.02
N VAL A 95 -13.48 -6.21 2.08
CA VAL A 95 -13.72 -5.29 0.96
C VAL A 95 -13.69 -3.86 1.47
N PHE A 96 -13.07 -2.97 0.72
CA PHE A 96 -13.10 -1.53 0.91
C PHE A 96 -13.40 -0.87 -0.44
N ASP A 97 -14.45 -0.06 -0.52
CA ASP A 97 -14.89 0.57 -1.77
C ASP A 97 -14.26 1.95 -2.04
N GLY A 98 -13.33 2.37 -1.18
CA GLY A 98 -12.76 3.71 -1.14
C GLY A 98 -13.35 4.61 -0.06
N ARG A 99 -14.48 4.23 0.53
CA ARG A 99 -15.19 5.02 1.55
C ARG A 99 -15.67 4.17 2.73
N GLU A 100 -16.37 3.08 2.42
CA GLU A 100 -16.92 2.09 3.33
C GLU A 100 -16.20 0.75 3.15
N GLY A 101 -16.30 -0.13 4.16
CA GLY A 101 -15.70 -1.45 4.08
C GLY A 101 -16.49 -2.48 4.87
N TRP A 102 -16.32 -3.74 4.48
CA TRP A 102 -17.01 -4.88 5.08
C TRP A 102 -16.07 -6.08 5.22
N LYS A 103 -16.32 -6.89 6.24
CA LYS A 103 -15.62 -8.14 6.50
C LYS A 103 -16.58 -9.29 6.81
N GLN A 104 -16.20 -10.48 6.38
CA GLN A 104 -16.83 -11.75 6.72
C GLN A 104 -15.72 -12.78 6.98
N GLY A 105 -15.88 -13.60 8.03
CA GLY A 105 -14.94 -14.68 8.34
C GLY A 105 -15.24 -15.97 7.55
N ALA A 106 -14.28 -16.88 7.50
CA ALA A 106 -14.43 -18.19 6.86
C ALA A 106 -15.01 -19.23 7.84
N SER A 107 -16.26 -19.04 8.28
CA SER A 107 -16.96 -20.02 9.11
C SER A 107 -18.42 -20.15 8.69
N SER A 108 -19.02 -21.32 8.92
CA SER A 108 -20.45 -21.51 8.72
C SER A 108 -21.24 -20.50 9.57
N GLY A 109 -22.20 -19.81 8.95
CA GLY A 109 -22.99 -18.77 9.62
C GLY A 109 -22.28 -17.43 9.86
N ALA A 110 -21.06 -17.22 9.34
CA ALA A 110 -20.38 -15.93 9.47
C ALA A 110 -21.19 -14.79 8.83
N SER A 111 -21.59 -13.81 9.65
CA SER A 111 -22.30 -12.63 9.17
C SER A 111 -21.33 -11.61 8.57
N LEU A 112 -21.73 -10.98 7.46
CA LEU A 112 -21.08 -9.79 6.93
C LEU A 112 -21.23 -8.63 7.92
N ARG A 113 -20.12 -7.98 8.27
CA ARG A 113 -20.08 -6.83 9.18
C ARG A 113 -19.40 -5.64 8.53
N PRO A 114 -19.84 -4.40 8.78
CA PRO A 114 -19.08 -3.22 8.36
C PRO A 114 -17.74 -3.15 9.11
N TYR A 115 -16.78 -2.45 8.52
CA TYR A 115 -15.55 -2.06 9.18
C TYR A 115 -15.85 -1.13 10.37
N THR A 116 -15.12 -1.33 11.45
CA THR A 116 -15.07 -0.38 12.57
C THR A 116 -14.41 0.92 12.13
N PRO A 117 -14.57 2.04 12.88
CA PRO A 117 -13.89 3.29 12.56
C PRO A 117 -12.37 3.16 12.40
N GLY A 118 -11.71 2.37 13.25
CA GLY A 118 -10.26 2.12 13.15
C GLY A 118 -9.88 1.31 11.91
N GLU A 119 -10.71 0.36 11.49
CA GLU A 119 -10.51 -0.38 10.24
C GLU A 119 -10.71 0.51 9.02
N LEU A 120 -11.68 1.43 9.04
CA LEU A 120 -11.87 2.42 7.99
C LEU A 120 -10.67 3.37 7.88
N THR A 121 -10.15 3.87 9.01
CA THR A 121 -8.92 4.67 9.01
C THR A 121 -7.76 3.87 8.43
N SER A 122 -7.57 2.62 8.89
CA SER A 122 -6.50 1.76 8.39
C SER A 122 -6.61 1.49 6.90
N ALA A 123 -7.81 1.25 6.38
CA ALA A 123 -8.06 1.01 4.96
C ALA A 123 -7.85 2.27 4.10
N ARG A 124 -8.21 3.45 4.60
CA ARG A 124 -7.94 4.73 3.91
C ARG A 124 -6.45 5.04 3.83
N ASP A 125 -5.73 4.71 4.89
CA ASP A 125 -4.28 4.88 5.00
C ASP A 125 -3.49 3.86 4.18
N GLU A 126 -4.12 2.74 3.80
CA GLU A 126 -3.49 1.74 2.95
C GLU A 126 -3.35 2.28 1.52
N GLN A 127 -2.13 2.33 0.99
CA GLN A 127 -1.83 2.82 -0.34
C GLN A 127 -1.37 1.67 -1.23
N VAL A 128 -2.33 1.03 -1.87
CA VAL A 128 -2.21 -0.38 -2.19
C VAL A 128 -1.38 -0.65 -3.45
N ILE A 129 -1.62 0.11 -4.53
CA ILE A 129 -0.99 -0.16 -5.82
C ILE A 129 0.46 0.33 -5.84
N ASP A 130 0.71 1.58 -5.45
CA ASP A 130 2.01 2.24 -5.61
C ASP A 130 2.75 2.51 -4.29
N GLY A 131 2.16 2.11 -3.15
CA GLY A 131 2.76 2.31 -1.84
C GLY A 131 2.77 3.79 -1.41
N PRO A 132 3.28 4.06 -0.20
CA PRO A 132 3.25 5.41 0.39
C PRO A 132 4.25 6.40 -0.22
N LEU A 133 5.30 5.92 -0.90
CA LEU A 133 6.42 6.76 -1.35
C LEU A 133 6.23 7.36 -2.75
N VAL A 134 5.63 6.61 -3.67
CA VAL A 134 5.32 7.14 -5.01
C VAL A 134 4.30 8.25 -4.85
N ASP A 135 4.62 9.45 -5.37
CA ASP A 135 3.76 10.64 -5.31
C ASP A 135 3.36 11.05 -3.88
N HIS A 136 4.22 10.80 -2.88
CA HIS A 136 3.91 11.01 -1.46
C HIS A 136 3.37 12.43 -1.16
N ASP A 137 3.97 13.48 -1.75
CA ASP A 137 3.54 14.87 -1.57
C ASP A 137 2.11 15.10 -2.06
N ALA A 138 1.77 14.59 -3.25
CA ALA A 138 0.43 14.70 -3.82
C ALA A 138 -0.62 13.95 -2.98
N LYS A 139 -0.17 12.96 -2.20
CA LYS A 139 -1.00 12.18 -1.28
C LYS A 139 -1.03 12.76 0.14
N GLY A 140 -0.34 13.88 0.40
CA GLY A 140 -0.25 14.50 1.72
C GLY A 140 0.54 13.65 2.72
N ILE A 141 1.48 12.83 2.24
CA ILE A 141 2.37 12.00 3.07
C ILE A 141 3.68 12.73 3.30
N GLY A 142 4.01 12.94 4.57
CA GLY A 142 5.35 13.41 4.97
C GLY A 142 6.32 12.25 5.09
N VAL A 143 7.53 12.42 4.58
CA VAL A 143 8.61 11.42 4.67
C VAL A 143 9.83 12.05 5.34
N ALA A 144 10.41 11.36 6.32
CA ALA A 144 11.65 11.76 6.98
C ALA A 144 12.58 10.56 7.11
N LEU A 145 13.90 10.79 7.05
CA LEU A 145 14.89 9.75 7.32
C LEU A 145 15.16 9.71 8.82
N ASP A 146 14.81 8.60 9.44
CA ASP A 146 14.96 8.37 10.88
C ASP A 146 16.29 7.71 11.26
N GLY A 147 16.97 7.11 10.29
CA GLY A 147 18.28 6.49 10.48
C GLY A 147 18.55 5.35 9.52
N VAL A 148 19.60 4.58 9.84
CA VAL A 148 19.99 3.36 9.14
C VAL A 148 19.96 2.22 10.16
N GLU A 149 19.39 1.09 9.80
CA GLU A 149 19.26 -0.10 10.64
C GLU A 149 19.79 -1.32 9.89
N SER A 150 20.52 -2.20 10.58
CA SER A 150 20.96 -3.45 10.00
C SER A 150 19.86 -4.50 10.08
N LEU A 151 19.36 -4.95 8.93
CA LEU A 151 18.35 -6.00 8.79
C LEU A 151 18.97 -7.22 8.11
N GLY A 152 19.11 -8.32 8.85
CA GLY A 152 19.65 -9.56 8.28
C GLY A 152 21.08 -9.43 7.74
N GLY A 153 21.90 -8.53 8.29
CA GLY A 153 23.27 -8.27 7.84
C GLY A 153 23.40 -7.26 6.71
N HIS A 154 22.30 -6.64 6.28
CA HIS A 154 22.27 -5.57 5.28
C HIS A 154 21.78 -4.26 5.90
N ASP A 155 22.40 -3.14 5.54
CA ASP A 155 21.92 -1.84 5.99
C ASP A 155 20.66 -1.43 5.23
N ALA A 156 19.67 -0.91 5.95
CA ALA A 156 18.44 -0.37 5.40
C ALA A 156 18.16 1.04 5.96
N TYR A 157 17.80 1.97 5.08
CA TYR A 157 17.34 3.30 5.46
C TYR A 157 15.94 3.20 6.06
N ARG A 158 15.77 3.64 7.31
CA ARG A 158 14.46 3.70 7.96
C ARG A 158 13.83 5.06 7.71
N LEU A 159 12.72 5.08 6.99
CA LEU A 159 11.93 6.26 6.72
C LEU A 159 10.72 6.31 7.67
N ALA A 160 10.53 7.42 8.39
CA ALA A 160 9.26 7.75 9.01
C ALA A 160 8.30 8.31 7.95
N VAL A 161 7.13 7.71 7.86
CA VAL A 161 6.06 8.02 6.92
C VAL A 161 4.85 8.50 7.71
N LYS A 162 4.59 9.81 7.66
CA LYS A 162 3.45 10.45 8.30
C LYS A 162 2.28 10.51 7.33
N LEU A 163 1.21 9.79 7.64
CA LEU A 163 0.01 9.66 6.82
C LEU A 163 -0.97 10.83 7.06
N PRO A 164 -1.93 11.07 6.13
CA PRO A 164 -2.96 12.10 6.29
C PRO A 164 -3.82 11.96 7.56
N SER A 165 -3.95 10.73 8.08
CA SER A 165 -4.63 10.46 9.35
C SER A 165 -3.86 10.97 10.59
N GLY A 166 -2.60 11.37 10.42
CA GLY A 166 -1.66 11.68 11.50
C GLY A 166 -0.89 10.47 12.03
N ALA A 167 -1.23 9.25 11.58
CA ALA A 167 -0.46 8.06 11.93
C ALA A 167 0.97 8.14 11.35
N VAL A 168 1.95 7.69 12.14
CA VAL A 168 3.32 7.50 11.67
C VAL A 168 3.57 6.00 11.54
N ARG A 169 4.11 5.60 10.40
CA ARG A 169 4.59 4.25 10.09
C ARG A 169 6.05 4.34 9.68
N HIS A 170 6.79 3.26 9.80
CA HIS A 170 8.14 3.18 9.26
C HIS A 170 8.19 2.27 8.05
N VAL A 171 9.05 2.63 7.09
CA VAL A 171 9.40 1.81 5.93
C VAL A 171 10.92 1.70 5.89
N TRP A 172 11.45 0.50 5.75
CA TRP A 172 12.88 0.24 5.62
C TRP A 172 13.20 -0.05 4.17
N ILE A 173 14.11 0.75 3.61
CA ILE A 173 14.58 0.67 2.23
C ILE A 173 15.98 0.06 2.24
N ASP A 174 16.14 -1.11 1.63
CA ASP A 174 17.43 -1.78 1.53
C ASP A 174 18.46 -0.89 0.81
N SER A 175 19.65 -0.72 1.38
CA SER A 175 20.64 0.24 0.88
C SER A 175 21.31 -0.17 -0.44
N HIS A 176 21.21 -1.44 -0.84
CA HIS A 176 21.82 -1.95 -2.06
C HIS A 176 20.83 -1.95 -3.24
N THR A 177 19.62 -2.43 -3.00
CA THR A 177 18.57 -2.63 -4.01
C THR A 177 17.58 -1.46 -4.07
N PHE A 178 17.52 -0.64 -3.02
CA PHE A 178 16.53 0.43 -2.83
C PHE A 178 15.08 -0.07 -2.82
N LEU A 179 14.83 -1.35 -2.56
CA LEU A 179 13.48 -1.89 -2.41
C LEU A 179 13.01 -1.78 -0.95
N ASP A 180 11.72 -1.58 -0.74
CA ASP A 180 11.08 -1.62 0.57
C ASP A 180 11.05 -3.06 1.09
N VAL A 181 11.89 -3.37 2.07
CA VAL A 181 12.05 -4.76 2.59
C VAL A 181 11.28 -5.01 3.89
N LYS A 182 10.93 -3.94 4.61
CA LYS A 182 10.13 -4.01 5.83
C LYS A 182 9.27 -2.76 5.96
N ALA A 183 8.09 -2.91 6.55
CA ALA A 183 7.28 -1.82 7.03
C ALA A 183 6.67 -2.17 8.39
N ASP A 184 6.29 -1.15 9.15
CA ASP A 184 5.50 -1.32 10.35
C ASP A 184 4.18 -0.53 10.30
N ARG A 185 3.28 -0.88 11.20
CA ARG A 185 2.16 -0.04 11.57
C ARG A 185 1.71 -0.33 12.98
N VAL A 186 1.25 0.71 13.66
CA VAL A 186 0.61 0.56 14.96
C VAL A 186 -0.90 0.40 14.76
N VAL A 187 -1.45 -0.70 15.30
CA VAL A 187 -2.89 -0.95 15.32
C VAL A 187 -3.40 -0.97 16.75
N ARG A 188 -4.70 -0.73 16.93
CA ARG A 188 -5.34 -0.84 18.25
C ARG A 188 -5.61 -2.31 18.58
N GLY A 189 -4.90 -2.84 19.57
CA GLY A 189 -5.17 -4.14 20.16
C GLY A 189 -6.09 -4.07 21.38
N PRO A 190 -6.53 -5.23 21.90
CA PRO A 190 -7.37 -5.29 23.10
C PRO A 190 -6.70 -4.71 24.35
N ALA A 191 -5.38 -4.90 24.50
CA ALA A 191 -4.59 -4.45 25.65
C ALA A 191 -3.82 -3.14 25.42
N GLY A 192 -4.03 -2.48 24.27
CA GLY A 192 -3.29 -1.27 23.89
C GLY A 192 -2.75 -1.32 22.46
N PRO A 193 -1.88 -0.37 22.08
CA PRO A 193 -1.24 -0.34 20.77
C PRO A 193 -0.40 -1.60 20.52
N ILE A 194 -0.51 -2.16 19.31
CA ILE A 194 0.28 -3.31 18.86
C ILE A 194 1.00 -2.91 17.59
N THR A 195 2.32 -3.10 17.55
CA THR A 195 3.10 -2.97 16.32
C THR A 195 2.94 -4.23 15.49
N VAL A 196 2.45 -4.06 14.27
CA VAL A 196 2.44 -5.08 13.23
C VAL A 196 3.58 -4.78 12.28
N GLU A 197 4.40 -5.80 12.00
CA GLU A 197 5.45 -5.72 11.00
C GLU A 197 5.00 -6.44 9.74
N VAL A 198 5.54 -5.98 8.61
CA VAL A 198 5.41 -6.60 7.30
C VAL A 198 6.80 -6.69 6.70
N ASN A 199 7.23 -7.88 6.28
CA ASN A 199 8.48 -8.08 5.55
C ASN A 199 8.16 -8.47 4.11
N TYR A 200 8.91 -7.90 3.17
CA TYR A 200 8.75 -8.12 1.74
C TYR A 200 10.01 -8.81 1.20
N SER A 201 9.84 -9.87 0.42
CA SER A 201 10.95 -10.62 -0.14
C SER A 201 10.59 -11.28 -1.47
N ASN A 202 11.59 -11.91 -2.10
CA ASN A 202 11.45 -12.59 -3.40
C ASN A 202 10.90 -11.67 -4.49
N PHE A 203 11.48 -10.47 -4.62
CA PHE A 203 11.04 -9.51 -5.63
C PHE A 203 11.23 -10.06 -7.04
N LYS A 204 10.20 -9.88 -7.88
CA LYS A 204 10.24 -10.20 -9.30
C LYS A 204 9.81 -9.00 -10.12
N ARG A 205 10.34 -8.96 -11.35
CA ARG A 205 9.95 -7.98 -12.35
C ARG A 205 8.66 -8.43 -13.06
N VAL A 206 7.63 -7.60 -13.04
CA VAL A 206 6.36 -7.77 -13.76
C VAL A 206 6.09 -6.49 -14.55
N ASP A 207 6.13 -6.56 -15.88
CA ASP A 207 6.02 -5.41 -16.80
C ASP A 207 6.83 -4.16 -16.40
N GLY A 208 8.07 -4.38 -15.95
CA GLY A 208 8.99 -3.31 -15.54
C GLY A 208 8.87 -2.86 -14.08
N LEU A 209 7.87 -3.34 -13.33
CA LEU A 209 7.70 -3.07 -11.91
C LEU A 209 8.36 -4.15 -11.06
N GLN A 210 9.02 -3.77 -9.96
CA GLN A 210 9.48 -4.72 -8.94
C GLN A 210 8.36 -4.98 -7.94
N ILE A 211 7.93 -6.23 -7.81
CA ILE A 211 6.83 -6.65 -6.95
C ILE A 211 7.30 -7.78 -6.03
N PRO A 212 7.08 -7.71 -4.71
CA PRO A 212 7.43 -8.79 -3.80
C PRO A 212 6.55 -10.00 -4.08
N MET A 213 7.14 -11.19 -4.09
CA MET A 213 6.39 -12.44 -4.29
C MET A 213 6.19 -13.24 -2.99
N LYS A 214 6.76 -12.75 -1.87
CA LYS A 214 6.54 -13.27 -0.53
C LYS A 214 6.37 -12.10 0.44
N ILE A 215 5.29 -12.13 1.23
CA ILE A 215 4.99 -11.13 2.25
C ILE A 215 4.73 -11.84 3.57
N GLU A 216 5.49 -11.49 4.60
CA GLU A 216 5.32 -12.03 5.95
C GLU A 216 4.77 -10.93 6.87
N SER A 217 3.68 -11.19 7.57
CA SER A 217 3.09 -10.20 8.48
C SER A 217 2.64 -10.81 9.80
N GLY A 218 2.82 -10.06 10.87
CA GLY A 218 2.40 -10.45 12.20
C GLY A 218 2.72 -9.35 13.21
N THR A 219 2.32 -9.55 14.47
CA THR A 219 2.76 -8.64 15.54
C THR A 219 4.28 -8.74 15.68
N ALA A 220 4.97 -7.64 16.01
CA ALA A 220 6.42 -7.62 16.18
C ALA A 220 6.89 -8.63 17.26
N ALA A 221 6.04 -8.88 18.26
CA ALA A 221 6.30 -9.85 19.34
C ALA A 221 5.96 -11.31 18.98
N ALA A 222 5.30 -11.57 17.85
CA ALA A 222 4.92 -12.93 17.49
C ALA A 222 6.13 -13.71 16.97
N ALA A 223 6.37 -14.89 17.55
CA ALA A 223 7.40 -15.81 17.10
C ALA A 223 7.09 -16.41 15.70
N THR A 224 5.82 -16.41 15.30
CA THR A 224 5.37 -16.92 14.00
C THR A 224 4.48 -15.88 13.32
N LYS A 225 4.58 -15.78 11.99
CA LYS A 225 3.92 -14.76 11.17
C LYS A 225 3.10 -15.43 10.07
N ASP A 226 2.03 -14.77 9.64
CA ASP A 226 1.30 -15.19 8.45
C ASP A 226 2.17 -14.89 7.22
N THR A 227 2.20 -15.81 6.26
CA THR A 227 2.97 -15.67 5.02
C THR A 227 2.04 -15.73 3.81
N LEU A 228 2.05 -14.69 2.99
CA LEU A 228 1.43 -14.67 1.68
C LEU A 228 2.50 -15.02 0.63
N PHE A 229 2.26 -16.10 -0.10
CA PHE A 229 3.01 -16.45 -1.29
C PHE A 229 2.21 -16.02 -2.51
N ILE A 230 2.77 -15.10 -3.30
CA ILE A 230 2.12 -14.57 -4.49
C ILE A 230 2.61 -15.38 -5.68
N ASP A 231 1.71 -16.13 -6.29
CA ASP A 231 2.01 -16.99 -7.44
C ASP A 231 1.85 -16.21 -8.76
N LYS A 232 0.89 -15.28 -8.81
CA LYS A 232 0.59 -14.48 -9.99
C LYS A 232 0.23 -13.04 -9.65
N VAL A 233 0.69 -12.14 -10.51
CA VAL A 233 0.34 -10.72 -10.54
C VAL A 233 -0.19 -10.37 -11.92
N SER A 234 -1.34 -9.72 -11.97
CA SER A 234 -1.95 -9.18 -13.19
C SER A 234 -2.09 -7.67 -13.06
N LEU A 235 -1.51 -6.94 -14.01
CA LEU A 235 -1.52 -5.48 -14.07
C LEU A 235 -2.58 -5.00 -15.06
N ASN A 236 -3.37 -4.02 -14.65
CA ASN A 236 -4.49 -3.47 -15.43
C ASN A 236 -5.55 -4.49 -15.93
N PRO A 237 -5.90 -5.57 -15.18
CA PRO A 237 -7.02 -6.41 -15.59
C PRO A 237 -8.33 -5.61 -15.50
N PRO A 238 -9.32 -5.88 -16.37
CA PRO A 238 -10.63 -5.27 -16.25
C PRO A 238 -11.29 -5.68 -14.92
N LEU A 239 -11.55 -4.69 -14.04
CA LEU A 239 -12.25 -4.90 -12.77
C LEU A 239 -13.51 -4.04 -12.70
N ASP A 240 -14.66 -4.70 -12.64
CA ASP A 240 -15.96 -4.08 -12.39
C ASP A 240 -16.00 -3.50 -10.97
N ASP A 241 -16.57 -2.30 -10.80
CA ASP A 241 -16.74 -1.69 -9.48
C ASP A 241 -17.63 -2.51 -8.54
N ALA A 242 -18.54 -3.33 -9.08
CA ALA A 242 -19.43 -4.20 -8.33
C ALA A 242 -18.68 -5.21 -7.45
N ILE A 243 -17.43 -5.59 -7.79
CA ILE A 243 -16.65 -6.51 -6.95
C ILE A 243 -16.27 -5.87 -5.61
N PHE A 244 -16.11 -4.54 -5.60
CA PHE A 244 -15.73 -3.76 -4.44
C PHE A 244 -16.95 -3.25 -3.64
N ALA A 245 -18.16 -3.49 -4.13
CA ALA A 245 -19.37 -3.15 -3.38
C ALA A 245 -19.57 -4.08 -2.17
N ARG A 246 -20.49 -3.70 -1.29
CA ARG A 246 -20.93 -4.54 -0.17
C ARG A 246 -21.23 -5.97 -0.66
N PRO A 247 -20.54 -7.00 -0.14
CA PRO A 247 -20.82 -8.38 -0.53
C PRO A 247 -22.30 -8.73 -0.34
N ALA A 248 -22.91 -9.38 -1.33
CA ALA A 248 -24.25 -9.93 -1.16
C ALA A 248 -24.22 -11.04 -0.11
N SER A 249 -25.25 -11.11 0.73
CA SER A 249 -25.46 -12.31 1.56
C SER A 249 -25.57 -13.56 0.66
N PRO A 250 -25.23 -14.77 1.15
CA PRO A 250 -25.14 -16.00 0.35
C PRO A 250 -26.39 -16.45 -0.45
N GLY A 251 -27.46 -15.67 -0.53
CA GLY A 251 -28.70 -16.00 -1.26
C GLY A 251 -29.11 -15.01 -2.37
N GLY A 252 -28.28 -14.02 -2.73
CA GLY A 252 -28.75 -12.89 -3.56
C GLY A 252 -28.34 -12.85 -5.03
N ARG A 253 -27.07 -13.13 -5.36
CA ARG A 253 -26.53 -12.99 -6.73
C ARG A 253 -25.32 -13.90 -6.92
N ARG A 254 -25.04 -14.31 -8.17
CA ARG A 254 -23.83 -15.07 -8.53
C ARG A 254 -22.60 -14.37 -7.94
N PRO A 255 -21.67 -15.10 -7.29
CA PRO A 255 -20.39 -14.52 -6.87
C PRO A 255 -19.71 -13.89 -8.08
N VAL A 256 -19.34 -12.61 -8.00
CA VAL A 256 -18.54 -12.01 -9.06
C VAL A 256 -17.14 -12.63 -8.94
N ALA A 257 -16.79 -13.48 -9.91
CA ALA A 257 -15.48 -14.12 -9.94
C ALA A 257 -14.44 -13.07 -10.32
N ILE A 258 -13.40 -12.95 -9.50
CA ILE A 258 -12.20 -12.17 -9.86
C ILE A 258 -11.34 -13.12 -10.71
N ASP A 259 -11.27 -12.84 -12.01
CA ASP A 259 -10.40 -13.62 -12.90
C ASP A 259 -8.98 -13.04 -12.87
N ALA A 260 -8.10 -13.71 -12.11
CA ALA A 260 -6.67 -13.37 -12.10
C ALA A 260 -5.98 -13.65 -13.44
N ASN A 261 -6.63 -14.33 -14.39
CA ASN A 261 -6.13 -14.58 -15.74
C ASN A 261 -6.64 -13.58 -16.80
N ALA A 262 -7.45 -12.60 -16.43
CA ALA A 262 -7.94 -11.61 -17.39
C ALA A 262 -6.78 -10.71 -17.87
N TRP A 263 -6.61 -10.58 -19.19
CA TRP A 263 -5.57 -9.74 -19.80
C TRP A 263 -6.08 -8.30 -19.93
N PRO A 264 -5.19 -7.29 -19.89
CA PRO A 264 -5.59 -5.91 -20.18
C PRO A 264 -6.19 -5.83 -21.58
N ILE A 265 -7.36 -5.22 -21.70
CA ILE A 265 -7.98 -4.95 -22.99
C ILE A 265 -7.12 -3.88 -23.66
N LEU A 266 -6.40 -4.26 -24.72
CA LEU A 266 -5.66 -3.29 -25.55
C LEU A 266 -6.66 -2.28 -26.13
N PRO A 267 -6.36 -0.97 -26.14
CA PRO A 267 -7.20 0.01 -26.82
C PRO A 267 -7.35 -0.42 -28.28
N GLY A 268 -8.60 -0.65 -28.67
CA GLY A 268 -8.94 -1.33 -29.93
C GLY A 268 -8.33 -0.65 -31.14
N VAL A 269 -7.56 -1.42 -31.90
CA VAL A 269 -7.29 -1.12 -33.31
C VAL A 269 -8.64 -1.21 -34.01
N GLY A 270 -9.12 -0.07 -34.53
CA GLY A 270 -10.38 0.02 -35.26
C GLY A 270 -10.41 -1.03 -36.37
N GLY A 271 -11.33 -1.99 -36.25
CA GLY A 271 -11.64 -2.92 -37.32
C GLY A 271 -12.19 -2.15 -38.54
N PRO A 272 -11.86 -2.58 -39.77
CA PRO A 272 -12.23 -1.84 -40.96
C PRO A 272 -13.76 -1.81 -41.11
N THR A 273 -14.29 -0.61 -41.31
CA THR A 273 -15.68 -0.39 -41.72
C THR A 273 -15.92 -1.10 -43.05
N ALA A 274 -16.69 -2.19 -43.02
CA ALA A 274 -17.26 -2.76 -44.21
C ALA A 274 -18.46 -1.91 -44.67
N ARG A 275 -18.38 -1.41 -45.90
CA ARG A 275 -19.51 -1.05 -46.79
C ARG A 275 -19.13 -1.44 -48.22
N PRO A 276 -20.10 -1.60 -49.13
CA PRO A 276 -21.55 -1.57 -48.95
C PRO A 276 -22.19 -2.95 -48.83
#